data_AF-A0A517R225-F1
#
_entry.id   AF-A0A517R225-F1
#
_cell.length_a   1.000
_cell.length_b   1.000
_cell.length_c   1.000
_cell.angle_alpha   90.00
_cell.angle_beta   90.00
_cell.angle_gamma   90.00
#
_symmetry.space_group_name_H-M   'P 1'
#
loop_
_entity.id
_entity.type
_entity.pdbx_description
1 polymer ?
#
loop_
_entity_poly.entity_id
_entity_poly.type
_entity_poly.pdbx_seq_one_letter_code
_entity_poly.pdbx_strand_id
1 'polypeptide(L)'
;MPALGDFSLTTSLLLKTKFRPGDLASKNRRGKLFTSAYMRRLALLICGGVLLCLAGCGQSDEAEESIVATPPAAELEMIRIDSGRGDETSPSENTALTQRDTPPVREKSGSINEPRIQTASVPNTPSSPRTSGRSLDEKLANLQVPPPWLASVSTNYNTSKPWKEARLEVRRLLGVETLRAKREAIKLSWIYFNKTPQEKGVAGEFPHYLQMGNENVWAIQAYEDYLSTKRNPTPIHSHMMVASLLHQQGEFDKAKAHLDFAMNNLPGKPWREMRQATLYDHFGDLYAAWGKYDEARQSYSASARIFPIAKPPYGRHELKKRSLKVQSKLELLATRALSNASLRDGTYRESAIGYSGDVHLTVKISGGRIADIAIKHKEKIEQNATKILPQRIIDKQSLQVDAVSGATVTCDAIRTGVYRALKKAGL
;
A
#
# COMPACT_ATOMS: atom_id res chain seq x y z
N MET A 1 -37.39 -26.39 58.32
CA MET A 1 -38.60 -26.70 57.56
C MET A 1 -38.68 -25.74 56.39
N PRO A 2 -38.96 -26.25 55.19
CA PRO A 2 -37.95 -26.75 54.23
C PRO A 2 -37.99 -25.89 52.92
N ALA A 3 -37.29 -26.12 51.81
CA ALA A 3 -36.79 -27.32 51.15
C ALA A 3 -35.78 -26.88 50.03
N LEU A 4 -34.57 -27.44 49.96
CA LEU A 4 -34.12 -28.58 49.12
C LEU A 4 -33.94 -28.21 47.64
N GLY A 5 -32.84 -28.49 46.94
CA GLY A 5 -31.64 -29.31 47.15
C GLY A 5 -30.81 -29.26 45.84
N ASP A 6 -29.62 -29.82 45.66
CA ASP A 6 -28.72 -30.58 46.53
C ASP A 6 -27.33 -30.66 45.86
N PHE A 7 -26.28 -30.60 46.71
CA PHE A 7 -25.06 -31.43 46.82
C PHE A 7 -24.35 -31.97 45.55
N SER A 8 -23.03 -32.24 45.50
CA SER A 8 -21.82 -32.17 46.36
C SER A 8 -20.76 -33.00 45.58
N LEU A 9 -19.44 -32.74 45.61
CA LEU A 9 -18.45 -33.39 46.49
C LEU A 9 -17.06 -32.92 45.98
N THR A 10 -16.29 -32.14 46.75
CA THR A 10 -15.19 -32.54 47.66
C THR A 10 -13.93 -33.18 47.04
N THR A 11 -12.88 -32.35 47.00
CA THR A 11 -11.55 -32.50 47.66
C THR A 11 -10.36 -33.19 46.96
N SER A 12 -9.29 -32.38 46.90
CA SER A 12 -7.84 -32.68 46.90
C SER A 12 -7.14 -33.27 45.67
N LEU A 13 -6.22 -32.48 45.10
CA LEU A 13 -4.79 -32.76 45.28
C LEU A 13 -3.91 -31.53 44.97
N LEU A 14 -2.98 -31.24 45.88
CA LEU A 14 -1.85 -30.34 45.69
C LEU A 14 -0.94 -30.81 44.55
N LEU A 15 -0.48 -29.86 43.72
CA LEU A 15 0.90 -29.89 43.24
C LEU A 15 1.43 -28.46 43.08
N LYS A 16 2.29 -28.13 44.04
CA LYS A 16 3.24 -27.00 44.02
C LYS A 16 4.08 -27.08 42.74
N THR A 17 4.09 -26.02 41.93
CA THR A 17 5.26 -25.68 41.13
C THR A 17 5.68 -24.25 41.46
N LYS A 18 6.82 -24.15 42.15
CA LYS A 18 7.56 -22.91 42.39
C LYS A 18 7.96 -22.32 41.02
N PHE A 19 7.50 -21.12 40.70
CA PHE A 19 8.15 -20.32 39.67
C PHE A 19 9.42 -19.71 40.28
N ARG A 20 10.59 -20.28 39.95
CA ARG A 20 11.89 -19.64 40.17
C ARG A 20 12.24 -18.81 38.91
N PRO A 21 12.75 -17.57 39.04
CA PRO A 21 13.28 -16.83 37.91
C PRO A 21 14.68 -17.38 37.61
N GLY A 22 14.79 -18.21 36.58
CA GLY A 22 16.05 -18.79 36.14
C GLY A 22 15.81 -20.11 35.43
N ASP A 23 15.67 -20.04 34.11
CA ASP A 23 16.10 -21.05 33.13
C ASP A 23 15.46 -20.77 31.77
N LEU A 24 16.07 -19.87 30.99
CA LEU A 24 15.83 -19.71 29.56
C LEU A 24 17.16 -19.85 28.82
N ALA A 25 17.74 -21.05 28.85
CA ALA A 25 18.78 -21.45 27.91
C ALA A 25 19.03 -22.98 27.99
N SER A 26 18.44 -23.77 27.09
CA SER A 26 18.95 -25.11 26.81
C SER A 26 19.85 -25.07 25.57
N LYS A 27 21.16 -25.30 25.74
CA LYS A 27 22.12 -25.49 24.65
C LYS A 27 22.10 -26.96 24.20
N ASN A 28 22.18 -27.22 22.89
CA ASN A 28 22.55 -28.57 22.41
C ASN A 28 24.07 -28.80 22.56
N ARG A 29 24.57 -30.02 22.31
CA ARG A 29 25.99 -30.41 22.41
C ARG A 29 26.98 -29.61 21.54
N ARG A 30 26.53 -28.58 20.81
CA ARG A 30 27.37 -27.64 20.05
C ARG A 30 27.09 -26.15 20.37
N GLY A 31 26.41 -25.85 21.49
CA GLY A 31 26.42 -24.51 22.08
C GLY A 31 25.63 -23.40 21.39
N LYS A 32 24.73 -23.69 20.43
CA LYS A 32 23.91 -22.65 19.76
C LYS A 32 22.55 -22.44 20.45
N LEU A 33 22.19 -21.17 20.67
CA LEU A 33 20.90 -20.71 21.20
C LEU A 33 19.80 -20.78 20.13
N PHE A 34 18.64 -21.34 20.47
CA PHE A 34 17.45 -21.36 19.60
C PHE A 34 16.49 -20.23 20.01
N THR A 35 15.99 -19.46 19.04
CA THR A 35 14.94 -18.46 19.28
C THR A 35 13.57 -19.14 19.36
N SER A 36 12.82 -18.82 20.42
CA SER A 36 11.44 -19.27 20.64
C SER A 36 10.53 -18.89 19.46
N ALA A 37 9.47 -19.68 19.23
CA ALA A 37 8.43 -19.45 18.21
C ALA A 37 7.82 -18.03 18.23
N TYR A 38 7.96 -17.31 19.35
CA TYR A 38 7.57 -15.91 19.50
C TYR A 38 8.41 -14.93 18.64
N MET A 39 9.71 -15.17 18.47
CA MET A 39 10.59 -14.34 17.63
C MET A 39 10.38 -14.56 16.13
N ARG A 40 9.90 -15.75 15.71
CA ARG A 40 9.49 -15.99 14.32
C ARG A 40 8.22 -15.21 13.94
N ARG A 41 7.33 -14.92 14.89
CA ARG A 41 6.18 -14.02 14.68
C ARG A 41 6.63 -12.56 14.51
N LEU A 42 7.68 -12.14 15.23
CA LEU A 42 8.23 -10.78 15.14
C LEU A 42 8.90 -10.51 13.77
N ALA A 43 9.66 -11.47 13.23
CA ALA A 43 10.30 -11.34 11.92
C ALA A 43 9.29 -11.22 10.75
N LEU A 44 8.11 -11.84 10.87
CA LEU A 44 7.08 -11.80 9.83
C LEU A 44 6.21 -10.53 9.86
N LEU A 45 6.18 -9.81 10.98
CA LEU A 45 5.60 -8.45 11.08
C LEU A 45 6.55 -7.36 10.54
N ILE A 46 7.86 -7.66 10.51
CA ILE A 46 8.92 -6.73 10.10
C ILE A 46 9.18 -6.75 8.57
N CYS A 47 8.81 -7.81 7.86
CA CYS A 47 9.04 -7.94 6.40
C CYS A 47 7.83 -7.57 5.50
N GLY A 48 6.73 -7.05 6.07
CA GLY A 48 5.53 -6.67 5.31
C GLY A 48 5.61 -5.27 4.68
N GLY A 49 6.36 -5.11 3.58
CA GLY A 49 6.13 -4.10 2.53
C GLY A 49 6.41 -2.60 2.81
N VAL A 50 6.37 -2.12 4.06
CA VAL A 50 6.57 -0.69 4.39
C VAL A 50 7.88 -0.43 5.14
N LEU A 51 8.50 -1.46 5.75
CA LEU A 51 9.70 -1.27 6.57
C LEU A 51 11.02 -1.13 5.82
N LEU A 52 11.05 -1.35 4.49
CA LEU A 52 12.30 -1.24 3.71
C LEU A 52 12.64 0.20 3.28
N CYS A 53 11.79 1.19 3.55
CA CYS A 53 12.07 2.59 3.22
C CYS A 53 12.76 3.37 4.35
N LEU A 54 12.75 2.89 5.59
CA LEU A 54 13.42 3.55 6.72
C LEU A 54 14.84 3.01 6.98
N ALA A 55 15.29 2.00 6.23
CA ALA A 55 16.70 1.56 6.24
C ALA A 55 17.60 2.42 5.32
N GLY A 56 17.05 3.45 4.65
CA GLY A 56 17.76 4.28 3.67
C GLY A 56 18.44 5.54 4.22
N CYS A 57 18.37 5.82 5.52
CA CYS A 57 19.12 6.92 6.14
C CYS A 57 20.43 6.48 6.80
N GLY A 58 20.85 5.22 6.65
CA GLY A 58 22.15 4.75 7.11
C GLY A 58 23.18 4.76 5.98
N GLN A 59 23.92 5.85 5.81
CA GLN A 59 25.33 5.71 5.44
C GLN A 59 26.00 5.05 6.65
N SER A 60 26.34 3.78 6.52
CA SER A 60 27.30 3.12 7.40
C SER A 60 28.64 3.18 6.70
N ASP A 61 29.41 4.22 7.00
CA ASP A 61 30.84 4.06 7.09
C ASP A 61 31.08 3.26 8.38
N GLU A 62 31.48 2.01 8.22
CA GLU A 62 32.58 1.37 8.95
C GLU A 62 32.60 -0.12 8.58
N ALA A 63 33.75 -0.50 8.03
CA ALA A 63 34.12 -1.86 7.71
C ALA A 63 34.44 -2.61 8.99
N GLU A 64 34.01 -3.86 9.10
CA GLU A 64 34.72 -4.87 9.89
C GLU A 64 34.67 -6.22 9.16
N GLU A 65 35.82 -6.87 9.15
CA GLU A 65 36.24 -8.04 8.35
C GLU A 65 35.32 -9.25 8.48
N SER A 66 35.00 -9.87 7.33
CA SER A 66 34.47 -11.23 7.29
C SER A 66 35.53 -12.18 6.73
N ILE A 67 35.99 -13.09 7.58
CA ILE A 67 36.83 -14.25 7.23
C ILE A 67 36.12 -15.09 6.16
N VAL A 68 36.82 -15.29 5.04
CA VAL A 68 36.38 -16.04 3.86
C VAL A 68 36.35 -17.53 4.18
N ALA A 69 35.21 -18.18 3.93
CA ALA A 69 35.14 -19.62 3.72
C ALA A 69 34.45 -19.88 2.37
N THR A 70 35.24 -20.29 1.38
CA THR A 70 34.82 -20.70 0.04
C THR A 70 34.06 -22.04 0.07
N PRO A 71 32.90 -22.18 -0.58
CA PRO A 71 32.32 -23.48 -0.89
C PRO A 71 32.80 -24.02 -2.25
N PRO A 72 32.88 -25.34 -2.46
CA PRO A 72 33.43 -25.95 -3.67
C PRO A 72 32.45 -25.91 -4.85
N ALA A 73 33.03 -25.90 -6.04
CA ALA A 73 32.36 -25.90 -7.34
C ALA A 73 31.53 -27.18 -7.58
N ALA A 74 30.38 -27.02 -8.23
CA ALA A 74 29.64 -28.10 -8.87
C ALA A 74 29.32 -27.69 -10.30
N GLU A 75 29.81 -28.49 -11.24
CA GLU A 75 29.55 -28.42 -12.69
C GLU A 75 28.06 -28.61 -12.99
N LEU A 76 27.56 -27.85 -13.97
CA LEU A 76 26.31 -28.12 -14.67
C LEU A 76 26.57 -28.07 -16.17
N GLU A 77 26.44 -29.23 -16.82
CA GLU A 77 26.50 -29.41 -18.26
C GLU A 77 25.43 -28.56 -18.97
N MET A 78 25.84 -27.82 -20.00
CA MET A 78 24.94 -27.11 -20.91
C MET A 78 24.55 -28.00 -22.10
N ILE A 79 23.25 -28.25 -22.22
CA ILE A 79 22.64 -28.78 -23.44
C ILE A 79 22.64 -27.68 -24.51
N ARG A 80 23.31 -27.94 -25.64
CA ARG A 80 23.33 -27.11 -26.85
C ARG A 80 22.00 -27.27 -27.60
N ILE A 81 21.41 -26.15 -28.02
CA ILE A 81 20.44 -26.11 -29.12
C ILE A 81 21.04 -25.24 -30.22
N ASP A 82 21.09 -25.85 -31.40
CA ASP A 82 21.68 -25.40 -32.65
C ASP A 82 20.87 -24.23 -33.26
N SER A 83 21.55 -23.21 -33.75
CA SER A 83 20.94 -22.09 -34.48
C SER A 83 21.63 -21.95 -35.83
N GLY A 84 20.94 -22.39 -36.87
CA GLY A 84 21.32 -22.30 -38.27
C GLY A 84 21.37 -20.85 -38.77
N ARG A 85 22.37 -20.64 -39.63
CA ARG A 85 22.81 -19.42 -40.31
C ARG A 85 21.93 -19.13 -41.53
N GLY A 86 21.71 -17.85 -41.82
CA GLY A 86 21.19 -17.36 -43.10
C GLY A 86 21.53 -15.88 -43.23
N ASP A 87 22.54 -15.58 -44.05
CA ASP A 87 22.95 -14.25 -44.49
C ASP A 87 21.85 -13.56 -45.29
N GLU A 88 21.76 -12.23 -45.20
CA GLU A 88 21.83 -11.36 -46.40
C GLU A 88 21.94 -9.87 -46.02
N THR A 89 22.57 -9.15 -46.94
CA THR A 89 23.28 -7.87 -46.85
C THR A 89 22.42 -6.61 -47.03
N SER A 90 22.87 -5.51 -46.42
CA SER A 90 22.53 -4.07 -46.57
C SER A 90 22.54 -3.53 -48.04
N PRO A 91 22.23 -2.23 -48.37
CA PRO A 91 22.15 -1.04 -47.52
C PRO A 91 21.08 0.05 -47.86
N SER A 92 21.13 1.10 -47.04
CA SER A 92 20.46 2.41 -47.10
C SER A 92 20.78 3.26 -48.33
N GLU A 93 19.84 4.12 -48.76
CA GLU A 93 20.13 5.45 -49.29
C GLU A 93 18.91 6.39 -49.26
N ASN A 94 19.18 7.68 -49.46
CA ASN A 94 18.48 8.83 -48.90
C ASN A 94 17.96 9.77 -50.02
N THR A 95 17.03 10.67 -49.68
CA THR A 95 16.74 11.98 -50.33
C THR A 95 15.85 12.02 -51.58
N ALA A 96 14.73 12.80 -51.54
CA ALA A 96 14.61 14.12 -52.20
C ALA A 96 13.15 14.58 -52.41
N LEU A 97 12.97 15.89 -52.23
CA LEU A 97 11.77 16.72 -52.45
C LEU A 97 11.25 16.72 -53.89
N THR A 98 9.95 16.99 -54.07
CA THR A 98 9.47 18.03 -55.01
C THR A 98 8.00 18.42 -54.76
N GLN A 99 7.78 19.72 -54.61
CA GLN A 99 6.50 20.43 -54.69
C GLN A 99 5.99 20.42 -56.14
N ARG A 100 4.66 20.53 -56.36
CA ARG A 100 4.04 21.27 -57.48
C ARG A 100 2.59 21.69 -57.15
N ASP A 101 2.43 23.02 -57.04
CA ASP A 101 1.50 23.90 -57.77
C ASP A 101 -0.04 23.74 -57.69
N THR A 102 -0.66 24.69 -56.98
CA THR A 102 -2.00 25.29 -57.25
C THR A 102 -1.93 26.35 -58.36
N PRO A 103 -3.01 26.62 -59.12
CA PRO A 103 -3.80 27.88 -58.96
C PRO A 103 -5.29 27.77 -59.46
N PRO A 104 -6.10 28.86 -59.60
CA PRO A 104 -6.62 29.78 -58.58
C PRO A 104 -8.17 30.05 -58.61
N VAL A 105 -8.69 30.53 -57.48
CA VAL A 105 -9.77 31.53 -57.19
C VAL A 105 -11.08 31.61 -58.02
N ARG A 106 -12.24 31.54 -57.35
CA ARG A 106 -13.34 32.54 -57.45
C ARG A 106 -14.34 32.49 -56.29
N GLU A 107 -14.48 33.60 -55.56
CA GLU A 107 -15.54 33.86 -54.58
C GLU A 107 -16.91 34.02 -55.25
N LYS A 108 -17.98 33.50 -54.63
CA LYS A 108 -19.34 34.02 -54.73
C LYS A 108 -20.14 33.71 -53.47
N SER A 109 -20.66 34.79 -52.88
CA SER A 109 -21.63 34.87 -51.79
C SER A 109 -22.98 34.21 -52.12
N GLY A 110 -23.58 33.52 -51.15
CA GLY A 110 -24.96 33.05 -51.23
C GLY A 110 -25.42 32.42 -49.92
N SER A 111 -26.23 33.16 -49.16
CA SER A 111 -26.91 32.75 -47.94
C SER A 111 -27.98 31.68 -48.24
N ILE A 112 -27.94 30.54 -47.55
CA ILE A 112 -29.09 29.63 -47.41
C ILE A 112 -29.11 29.12 -45.96
N ASN A 113 -30.22 29.38 -45.28
CA ASN A 113 -30.59 28.88 -43.96
C ASN A 113 -31.03 27.41 -44.05
N GLU A 114 -30.51 26.56 -43.18
CA GLU A 114 -31.06 25.22 -42.88
C GLU A 114 -31.03 24.93 -41.36
N PRO A 115 -31.90 24.00 -40.89
CA PRO A 115 -32.65 24.19 -39.66
C PRO A 115 -31.95 23.74 -38.37
N ARG A 116 -32.36 24.41 -37.30
CA ARG A 116 -31.96 24.25 -35.90
C ARG A 116 -32.21 22.83 -35.37
N ILE A 117 -31.17 21.99 -35.34
CA ILE A 117 -31.17 20.78 -34.51
C ILE A 117 -31.02 21.21 -33.06
N GLN A 118 -32.04 20.91 -32.26
CA GLN A 118 -32.03 21.07 -30.81
C GLN A 118 -30.97 20.14 -30.22
N THR A 119 -29.92 20.71 -29.64
CA THR A 119 -28.98 19.97 -28.80
C THR A 119 -29.71 19.58 -27.53
N ALA A 120 -30.06 18.29 -27.42
CA ALA A 120 -30.55 17.72 -26.18
C ALA A 120 -29.49 17.92 -25.09
N SER A 121 -29.85 18.70 -24.08
CA SER A 121 -29.09 18.89 -22.86
C SER A 121 -28.83 17.53 -22.19
N VAL A 122 -27.56 17.18 -22.03
CA VAL A 122 -27.12 16.05 -21.21
C VAL A 122 -27.71 16.23 -19.80
N PRO A 123 -28.40 15.23 -19.22
CA PRO A 123 -28.87 15.34 -17.85
C PRO A 123 -27.64 15.38 -16.93
N ASN A 124 -27.56 16.45 -16.14
CA ASN A 124 -26.58 16.60 -15.07
C ASN A 124 -26.57 15.32 -14.20
N THR A 125 -25.43 14.63 -14.19
CA THR A 125 -25.15 13.56 -13.25
C THR A 125 -25.32 14.13 -11.83
N PRO A 126 -26.12 13.50 -10.95
CA PRO A 126 -26.21 13.95 -9.57
C PRO A 126 -24.85 13.78 -8.93
N SER A 127 -24.22 14.91 -8.60
CA SER A 127 -23.04 14.95 -7.74
C SER A 127 -23.34 14.17 -6.46
N SER A 128 -22.53 13.16 -6.17
CA SER A 128 -22.59 12.43 -4.91
C SER A 128 -22.63 13.41 -3.73
N PRO A 129 -23.43 13.16 -2.70
CA PRO A 129 -23.54 14.07 -1.57
C PRO A 129 -22.16 14.22 -0.93
N ARG A 130 -21.60 15.44 -0.96
CA ARG A 130 -20.46 15.80 -0.11
C ARG A 130 -20.91 15.52 1.31
N THR A 131 -20.34 14.50 1.92
CA THR A 131 -20.51 14.25 3.35
C THR A 131 -20.12 15.55 4.06
N SER A 132 -21.01 16.03 4.93
CA SER A 132 -20.91 17.30 5.66
C SER A 132 -19.79 17.30 6.71
N GLY A 133 -18.58 16.94 6.31
CA GLY A 133 -17.38 17.06 7.12
C GLY A 133 -16.82 18.48 7.02
N ARG A 134 -16.36 19.03 8.14
CA ARG A 134 -15.59 20.28 8.19
C ARG A 134 -14.42 20.25 7.19
N SER A 135 -14.05 21.41 6.65
CA SER A 135 -12.90 21.53 5.73
C SER A 135 -11.59 21.14 6.44
N LEU A 136 -10.53 20.82 5.69
CA LEU A 136 -9.23 20.57 6.32
C LEU A 136 -8.73 21.80 7.10
N ASP A 137 -8.89 22.99 6.53
CA ASP A 137 -8.46 24.24 7.16
C ASP A 137 -9.19 24.47 8.50
N GLU A 138 -10.50 24.18 8.57
CA GLU A 138 -11.25 24.21 9.83
C GLU A 138 -10.76 23.15 10.83
N LYS A 139 -10.42 21.94 10.37
CA LYS A 139 -9.88 20.89 11.24
C LYS A 139 -8.52 21.27 11.81
N LEU A 140 -7.65 21.86 11.00
CA LEU A 140 -6.33 22.34 11.41
C LEU A 140 -6.46 23.53 12.38
N ALA A 141 -7.33 24.49 12.11
CA ALA A 141 -7.57 25.63 12.99
C ALA A 141 -8.08 25.21 14.38
N ASN A 142 -8.85 24.11 14.46
CA ASN A 142 -9.36 23.56 15.72
C ASN A 142 -8.46 22.48 16.33
N LEU A 143 -7.33 22.14 15.71
CA LEU A 143 -6.44 21.09 16.20
C LEU A 143 -5.69 21.58 17.43
N GLN A 144 -5.85 20.87 18.55
CA GLN A 144 -5.02 21.07 19.74
C GLN A 144 -3.83 20.13 19.70
N VAL A 145 -2.61 20.69 19.79
CA VAL A 145 -1.35 19.94 19.79
C VAL A 145 -0.58 20.19 21.10
N PRO A 146 -0.35 19.17 21.94
CA PRO A 146 -0.94 17.83 21.84
C PRO A 146 -2.45 17.84 22.16
N PRO A 147 -3.21 16.84 21.69
CA PRO A 147 -4.62 16.71 22.06
C PRO A 147 -4.80 16.49 23.57
N PRO A 148 -5.89 16.98 24.20
CA PRO A 148 -6.11 16.84 25.64
C PRO A 148 -6.07 15.40 26.16
N TRP A 149 -6.55 14.44 25.36
CA TRP A 149 -6.55 13.03 25.74
C TRP A 149 -5.12 12.49 25.99
N LEU A 150 -4.09 13.08 25.38
CA LEU A 150 -2.70 12.60 25.50
C LEU A 150 -2.16 12.72 26.93
N ALA A 151 -2.67 13.67 27.72
CA ALA A 151 -2.30 13.85 29.13
C ALA A 151 -2.71 12.63 29.97
N SER A 152 -3.85 12.01 29.65
CA SER A 152 -4.40 10.85 30.37
C SER A 152 -3.75 9.52 30.01
N VAL A 153 -2.90 9.48 28.98
CA VAL A 153 -2.26 8.23 28.51
C VAL A 153 -0.94 8.02 29.24
N SER A 154 -0.82 6.89 29.94
CA SER A 154 0.42 6.41 30.52
C SER A 154 1.10 5.38 29.61
N THR A 155 2.42 5.24 29.72
CA THR A 155 3.17 4.13 29.12
C THR A 155 3.95 3.39 30.20
N ASN A 156 4.04 2.06 30.07
CA ASN A 156 4.87 1.23 30.94
C ASN A 156 6.31 1.11 30.43
N TYR A 157 6.63 1.73 29.29
CA TYR A 157 7.96 1.69 28.69
C TYR A 157 8.95 2.56 29.47
N ASN A 158 10.17 2.06 29.68
CA ASN A 158 11.24 2.85 30.28
C ASN A 158 11.79 3.89 29.28
N THR A 159 11.30 5.13 29.39
CA THR A 159 11.67 6.27 28.52
C THR A 159 13.08 6.81 28.75
N SER A 160 13.88 6.20 29.64
CA SER A 160 15.32 6.46 29.74
C SER A 160 16.12 5.81 28.61
N LYS A 161 15.56 4.79 27.94
CA LYS A 161 16.20 4.06 26.84
C LYS A 161 16.35 4.91 25.57
N PRO A 162 17.27 4.59 24.65
CA PRO A 162 17.43 5.33 23.39
C PRO A 162 16.25 5.12 22.43
N TRP A 163 16.04 6.05 21.49
CA TRP A 163 14.93 5.97 20.53
C TRP A 163 14.95 4.70 19.70
N LYS A 164 16.15 4.20 19.36
CA LYS A 164 16.33 2.96 18.60
C LYS A 164 15.62 1.76 19.23
N GLU A 165 15.52 1.70 20.56
CA GLU A 165 14.74 0.68 21.25
C GLU A 165 13.26 1.07 21.37
N ALA A 166 12.96 2.32 21.73
CA ALA A 166 11.59 2.78 21.94
C ALA A 166 10.72 2.69 20.67
N ARG A 167 11.30 3.00 19.50
CA ARG A 167 10.63 2.85 18.19
C ARG A 167 10.14 1.42 17.92
N LEU A 168 10.80 0.40 18.46
CA LEU A 168 10.36 -1.00 18.30
C LEU A 168 9.10 -1.25 19.13
N GLU A 169 9.03 -0.67 20.32
CA GLU A 169 7.84 -0.73 21.15
C GLU A 169 6.69 0.07 20.55
N VAL A 170 6.95 1.29 20.03
CA VAL A 170 5.95 2.06 19.27
C VAL A 170 5.35 1.22 18.15
N ARG A 171 6.18 0.55 17.34
CA ARG A 171 5.71 -0.31 16.25
C ARG A 171 4.94 -1.54 16.75
N ARG A 172 5.38 -2.14 17.86
CA ARG A 172 4.67 -3.26 18.48
C ARG A 172 3.28 -2.82 18.93
N LEU A 173 3.17 -1.68 19.60
CA LEU A 173 1.92 -1.09 20.07
C LEU A 173 0.98 -0.73 18.91
N LEU A 174 1.51 -0.13 17.84
CA LEU A 174 0.74 0.18 16.63
C LEU A 174 0.23 -1.08 15.92
N GLY A 175 0.93 -2.21 16.04
CA GLY A 175 0.47 -3.52 15.56
C GLY A 175 -0.61 -4.15 16.44
N VAL A 176 -0.91 -3.60 17.61
CA VAL A 176 -2.04 -4.02 18.44
C VAL A 176 -3.25 -3.18 18.03
N GLU A 177 -4.28 -3.84 17.48
CA GLU A 177 -5.49 -3.18 16.95
C GLU A 177 -6.47 -2.72 18.04
N THR A 178 -5.96 -2.00 19.05
CA THR A 178 -6.78 -1.37 20.09
C THR A 178 -6.49 0.12 20.17
N LEU A 179 -7.52 0.93 20.42
CA LEU A 179 -7.36 2.38 20.59
C LEU A 179 -6.36 2.71 21.70
N ARG A 180 -6.39 1.94 22.81
CA ARG A 180 -5.46 2.10 23.94
C ARG A 180 -4.01 1.94 23.50
N ALA A 181 -3.68 0.88 22.77
CA ALA A 181 -2.31 0.64 22.32
C ALA A 181 -1.84 1.69 21.30
N LYS A 182 -2.70 2.09 20.35
CA LYS A 182 -2.39 3.17 19.39
C LYS A 182 -2.11 4.50 20.10
N ARG A 183 -2.93 4.86 21.09
CA ARG A 183 -2.72 6.05 21.92
C ARG A 183 -1.45 5.97 22.76
N GLU A 184 -1.12 4.82 23.32
CA GLU A 184 0.15 4.61 24.03
C GLU A 184 1.35 4.76 23.08
N ALA A 185 1.27 4.24 21.86
CA ALA A 185 2.31 4.40 20.84
C ALA A 185 2.54 5.88 20.47
N ILE A 186 1.45 6.64 20.29
CA ILE A 186 1.51 8.08 20.06
C ILE A 186 2.11 8.80 21.26
N LYS A 187 1.69 8.48 22.49
CA LYS A 187 2.25 9.04 23.72
C LYS A 187 3.75 8.81 23.82
N LEU A 188 4.21 7.58 23.58
CA LEU A 188 5.62 7.23 23.62
C LEU A 188 6.39 8.00 22.53
N SER A 189 5.87 8.06 21.31
CA SER A 189 6.49 8.84 20.22
C SER A 189 6.58 10.32 20.54
N TRP A 190 5.54 10.91 21.15
CA TRP A 190 5.50 12.31 21.58
C TRP A 190 6.54 12.62 22.67
N ILE A 191 6.72 11.72 23.65
CA ILE A 191 7.74 11.89 24.68
C ILE A 191 9.13 12.01 24.05
N TYR A 192 9.48 11.11 23.12
CA TYR A 192 10.78 11.18 22.44
C TYR A 192 10.89 12.37 21.50
N PHE A 193 9.81 12.74 20.80
CA PHE A 193 9.79 13.93 19.95
C PHE A 193 10.13 15.20 20.73
N ASN A 194 9.67 15.33 21.97
CA ASN A 194 10.00 16.49 22.82
C ASN A 194 11.36 16.35 23.53
N LYS A 195 11.78 15.13 23.86
CA LYS A 195 13.01 14.87 24.61
C LYS A 195 14.26 14.91 23.73
N THR A 196 14.22 14.28 22.57
CA THR A 196 15.37 14.10 21.66
C THR A 196 15.00 14.31 20.17
N PRO A 197 14.43 15.45 19.77
CA PRO A 197 13.97 15.66 18.39
C PRO A 197 15.10 15.56 17.34
N GLN A 198 16.34 15.84 17.73
CA GLN A 198 17.52 15.75 16.87
C GLN A 198 18.02 14.31 16.69
N GLU A 199 17.60 13.38 17.55
CA GLU A 199 18.01 11.98 17.45
C GLU A 199 17.48 11.38 16.14
N LYS A 200 18.35 10.64 15.47
CA LYS A 200 18.11 10.13 14.12
C LYS A 200 16.80 9.35 14.04
N GLY A 201 15.91 9.83 13.18
CA GLY A 201 14.62 9.21 12.90
C GLY A 201 13.49 9.60 13.84
N VAL A 202 13.74 10.33 14.93
CA VAL A 202 12.64 10.79 15.82
C VAL A 202 11.71 11.72 15.07
N ALA A 203 12.22 12.88 14.62
CA ALA A 203 11.40 13.90 13.96
C ALA A 203 10.77 13.39 12.65
N GLY A 204 11.49 12.59 11.87
CA GLY A 204 10.99 12.08 10.58
C GLY A 204 9.96 10.95 10.70
N GLU A 205 9.96 10.18 11.78
CA GLU A 205 9.01 9.08 11.98
C GLU A 205 7.79 9.49 12.80
N PHE A 206 7.88 10.55 13.60
CA PHE A 206 6.79 11.01 14.45
C PHE A 206 5.48 11.26 13.66
N PRO A 207 5.46 12.02 12.54
CA PRO A 207 4.24 12.20 11.76
C PRO A 207 3.67 10.88 11.22
N HIS A 208 4.54 9.92 10.89
CA HIS A 208 4.12 8.61 10.41
C HIS A 208 3.43 7.79 11.52
N TYR A 209 3.94 7.85 12.75
CA TYR A 209 3.30 7.17 13.87
C TYR A 209 1.97 7.80 14.28
N LEU A 210 1.81 9.13 14.12
CA LEU A 210 0.51 9.79 14.23
C LEU A 210 -0.48 9.23 13.19
N GLN A 211 -0.07 9.14 11.93
CA GLN A 211 -0.89 8.57 10.85
C GLN A 211 -1.28 7.12 11.15
N MET A 212 -0.32 6.26 11.53
CA MET A 212 -0.59 4.86 11.88
C MET A 212 -1.50 4.73 13.11
N GLY A 213 -1.41 5.68 14.03
CA GLY A 213 -2.29 5.79 15.20
C GLY A 213 -3.68 6.36 14.88
N ASN A 214 -3.97 6.68 13.61
CA ASN A 214 -5.21 7.26 13.11
C ASN A 214 -5.47 8.71 13.56
N GLU A 215 -4.41 9.47 13.88
CA GLU A 215 -4.45 10.90 14.19
C GLU A 215 -4.10 11.73 12.93
N ASN A 216 -4.88 11.57 11.85
CA ASN A 216 -4.52 12.03 10.50
C ASN A 216 -4.36 13.56 10.36
N VAL A 217 -5.22 14.36 11.01
CA VAL A 217 -5.12 15.83 10.95
C VAL A 217 -3.83 16.30 11.64
N TRP A 218 -3.50 15.71 12.79
CA TRP A 218 -2.25 15.99 13.48
C TRP A 218 -1.04 15.49 12.69
N ALA A 219 -1.15 14.33 12.03
CA ALA A 219 -0.11 13.83 11.14
C ALA A 219 0.17 14.78 9.97
N ILE A 220 -0.86 15.37 9.35
CA ILE A 220 -0.70 16.39 8.30
C ILE A 220 0.11 17.57 8.84
N GLN A 221 -0.32 18.19 9.95
CA GLN A 221 0.40 19.32 10.55
C GLN A 221 1.86 18.94 10.86
N ALA A 222 2.09 17.78 11.48
CA ALA A 222 3.42 17.34 11.85
C ALA A 222 4.32 17.05 10.62
N TYR A 223 3.75 16.56 9.52
CA TYR A 223 4.48 16.42 8.26
C TYR A 223 4.86 17.78 7.69
N GLU A 224 3.94 18.75 7.65
CA GLU A 224 4.23 20.10 7.16
C GLU A 224 5.31 20.78 8.00
N ASP A 225 5.22 20.69 9.33
CA ASP A 225 6.23 21.20 10.24
C ASP A 225 7.60 20.55 9.97
N TYR A 226 7.63 19.23 9.80
CA TYR A 226 8.87 18.50 9.49
C TYR A 226 9.48 18.89 8.13
N LEU A 227 8.65 19.19 7.14
CA LEU A 227 9.01 19.55 5.77
C LEU A 227 9.31 21.05 5.58
N SER A 228 8.91 21.91 6.52
CA SER A 228 9.20 23.35 6.53
C SER A 228 10.71 23.65 6.57
N THR A 229 11.50 22.70 7.07
CA THR A 229 12.96 22.79 7.13
C THR A 229 13.57 22.08 5.93
N LYS A 230 14.45 22.78 5.19
CA LYS A 230 15.22 22.16 4.10
C LYS A 230 16.15 21.08 4.66
N ARG A 231 16.10 19.88 4.09
CA ARG A 231 16.85 18.70 4.53
C ARG A 231 17.60 18.08 3.35
N ASN A 232 18.78 17.52 3.62
CA ASN A 232 19.58 16.77 2.66
C ASN A 232 19.93 15.39 3.26
N PRO A 233 19.57 14.27 2.62
CA PRO A 233 18.76 14.18 1.40
C PRO A 233 17.33 14.66 1.60
N THR A 234 16.69 15.09 0.50
CA THR A 234 15.28 15.49 0.51
C THR A 234 14.41 14.34 1.04
N PRO A 235 13.52 14.57 2.03
CA PRO A 235 12.70 13.54 2.64
C PRO A 235 11.48 13.19 1.76
N ILE A 236 11.73 12.67 0.56
CA ILE A 236 10.72 12.33 -0.45
C ILE A 236 9.59 11.47 0.12
N HIS A 237 9.93 10.52 1.00
CA HIS A 237 8.92 9.66 1.62
C HIS A 237 7.89 10.47 2.44
N SER A 238 8.33 11.49 3.17
CA SER A 238 7.43 12.36 3.94
C SER A 238 6.49 13.15 3.01
N HIS A 239 6.98 13.64 1.86
CA HIS A 239 6.11 14.26 0.85
C HIS A 239 5.04 13.29 0.31
N MET A 240 5.41 12.03 0.08
CA MET A 240 4.46 11.01 -0.39
C MET A 240 3.38 10.69 0.66
N MET A 241 3.76 10.65 1.95
CA MET A 241 2.82 10.36 3.04
C MET A 241 1.84 11.50 3.28
N VAL A 242 2.33 12.75 3.32
CA VAL A 242 1.43 13.91 3.46
C VAL A 242 0.54 14.08 2.24
N ALA A 243 1.04 13.85 1.02
CA ALA A 243 0.20 13.85 -0.18
C ALA A 243 -0.95 12.82 -0.08
N SER A 244 -0.67 11.63 0.47
CA SER A 244 -1.69 10.60 0.68
C SER A 244 -2.79 11.07 1.64
N LEU A 245 -2.40 11.74 2.73
CA LEU A 245 -3.36 12.28 3.70
C LEU A 245 -4.16 13.46 3.11
N LEU A 246 -3.50 14.35 2.37
CA LEU A 246 -4.13 15.52 1.76
C LEU A 246 -5.21 15.12 0.75
N HIS A 247 -4.94 14.18 -0.16
CA HIS A 247 -5.97 13.76 -1.12
C HIS A 247 -7.14 13.01 -0.44
N GLN A 248 -6.91 12.34 0.70
CA GLN A 248 -8.00 11.77 1.52
C GLN A 248 -8.89 12.86 2.14
N GLN A 249 -8.36 14.07 2.33
CA GLN A 249 -9.14 15.24 2.78
C GLN A 249 -9.75 16.03 1.61
N GLY A 250 -9.56 15.60 0.36
CA GLY A 250 -10.01 16.32 -0.84
C GLY A 250 -9.07 17.44 -1.31
N GLU A 251 -7.90 17.59 -0.69
CA GLU A 251 -6.91 18.63 -1.00
C GLU A 251 -5.99 18.17 -2.14
N PHE A 252 -6.56 17.95 -3.33
CA PHE A 252 -5.86 17.33 -4.45
C PHE A 252 -4.69 18.17 -4.98
N ASP A 253 -4.84 19.50 -5.05
CA ASP A 253 -3.78 20.38 -5.53
C ASP A 253 -2.58 20.42 -4.57
N LYS A 254 -2.83 20.51 -3.26
CA LYS A 254 -1.78 20.43 -2.23
C LYS A 254 -1.06 19.07 -2.31
N ALA A 255 -1.82 17.97 -2.42
CA ALA A 255 -1.25 16.64 -2.57
C ALA A 255 -0.35 16.52 -3.82
N LYS A 256 -0.81 17.05 -4.97
CA LYS A 256 -0.03 17.08 -6.21
C LYS A 256 1.26 17.85 -6.04
N ALA A 257 1.23 19.02 -5.39
CA ALA A 257 2.41 19.85 -5.17
C ALA A 257 3.51 19.10 -4.39
N HIS A 258 3.16 18.32 -3.36
CA HIS A 258 4.14 17.47 -2.66
C HIS A 258 4.72 16.37 -3.56
N LEU A 259 3.90 15.72 -4.39
CA LEU A 259 4.37 14.68 -5.31
C LEU A 259 5.25 15.24 -6.42
N ASP A 260 4.91 16.41 -6.98
CA ASP A 260 5.72 17.12 -7.98
C ASP A 260 7.08 17.51 -7.39
N PHE A 261 7.08 18.10 -6.18
CA PHE A 261 8.32 18.42 -5.48
C PHE A 261 9.19 17.18 -5.26
N ALA A 262 8.60 16.07 -4.83
CA ALA A 262 9.30 14.82 -4.63
C ALA A 262 9.87 14.23 -5.94
N MET A 263 9.13 14.34 -7.05
CA MET A 263 9.56 13.89 -8.38
C MET A 263 10.75 14.71 -8.90
N ASN A 264 10.73 16.03 -8.67
CA ASN A 264 11.81 16.93 -9.05
C ASN A 264 13.07 16.76 -8.20
N ASN A 265 12.95 16.15 -7.01
CA ASN A 265 14.05 15.95 -6.07
C ASN A 265 14.41 14.46 -5.88
N LEU A 266 14.17 13.62 -6.89
CA LEU A 266 14.54 12.20 -6.87
C LEU A 266 16.02 12.00 -6.51
N PRO A 267 16.36 10.98 -5.70
CA PRO A 267 17.75 10.70 -5.38
C PRO A 267 18.51 10.25 -6.63
N GLY A 268 19.84 10.26 -6.54
CA GLY A 268 20.71 9.63 -7.53
C GLY A 268 20.54 8.11 -7.60
N LYS A 269 21.28 7.50 -8.54
CA LYS A 269 21.41 6.04 -8.59
C LYS A 269 22.04 5.52 -7.28
N PRO A 270 21.73 4.28 -6.86
CA PRO A 270 20.86 3.28 -7.50
C PRO A 270 19.36 3.41 -7.15
N TRP A 271 18.95 4.47 -6.44
CA TRP A 271 17.59 4.60 -5.89
C TRP A 271 16.58 5.25 -6.83
N ARG A 272 17.08 6.02 -7.80
CA ARG A 272 16.28 6.89 -8.67
C ARG A 272 15.08 6.18 -9.30
N GLU A 273 15.30 5.06 -9.98
CA GLU A 273 14.28 4.37 -10.75
C GLU A 273 13.20 3.77 -9.84
N MET A 274 13.59 3.15 -8.72
CA MET A 274 12.63 2.62 -7.75
C MET A 274 11.78 3.74 -7.13
N ARG A 275 12.40 4.88 -6.80
CA ARG A 275 11.69 6.04 -6.23
C ARG A 275 10.76 6.68 -7.23
N GLN A 276 11.17 6.78 -8.49
CA GLN A 276 10.34 7.25 -9.58
C GLN A 276 9.10 6.35 -9.78
N ALA A 277 9.29 5.03 -9.81
CA ALA A 277 8.18 4.07 -9.89
C ALA A 277 7.20 4.21 -8.72
N THR A 278 7.74 4.43 -7.51
CA THR A 278 6.91 4.62 -6.32
C THR A 278 6.11 5.92 -6.40
N LEU A 279 6.72 7.02 -6.86
CA LEU A 279 5.98 8.28 -7.05
C LEU A 279 4.90 8.18 -8.11
N TYR A 280 5.14 7.47 -9.22
CA TYR A 280 4.10 7.21 -10.21
C TYR A 280 2.92 6.39 -9.64
N ASP A 281 3.16 5.46 -8.71
CA ASP A 281 2.10 4.76 -7.99
C ASP A 281 1.25 5.75 -7.16
N HIS A 282 1.91 6.65 -6.42
CA HIS A 282 1.23 7.71 -5.66
C HIS A 282 0.48 8.73 -6.55
N PHE A 283 1.03 9.10 -7.71
CA PHE A 283 0.30 9.93 -8.68
C PHE A 283 -0.94 9.20 -9.20
N GLY A 284 -0.83 7.90 -9.47
CA GLY A 284 -1.98 7.08 -9.85
C GLY A 284 -3.08 7.10 -8.78
N ASP A 285 -2.72 6.89 -7.51
CA ASP A 285 -3.67 6.94 -6.38
C ASP A 285 -4.32 8.32 -6.23
N LEU A 286 -3.52 9.39 -6.35
CA LEU A 286 -3.99 10.77 -6.32
C LEU A 286 -5.00 11.04 -7.44
N TYR A 287 -4.64 10.75 -8.69
CA TYR A 287 -5.50 11.03 -9.84
C TYR A 287 -6.75 10.18 -9.86
N ALA A 288 -6.67 8.91 -9.42
CA ALA A 288 -7.84 8.06 -9.24
C ALA A 288 -8.82 8.65 -8.23
N ALA A 289 -8.33 9.11 -7.07
CA ALA A 289 -9.15 9.76 -6.06
C ALA A 289 -9.75 11.10 -6.54
N TRP A 290 -9.04 11.80 -7.43
CA TRP A 290 -9.48 13.05 -8.05
C TRP A 290 -10.46 12.86 -9.22
N GLY A 291 -10.71 11.61 -9.65
CA GLY A 291 -11.53 11.31 -10.83
C GLY A 291 -10.83 11.58 -12.17
N LYS A 292 -9.52 11.84 -12.16
CA LYS A 292 -8.65 12.04 -13.33
C LYS A 292 -8.14 10.70 -13.86
N TYR A 293 -9.05 9.88 -14.37
CA TYR A 293 -8.76 8.47 -14.63
C TYR A 293 -7.74 8.22 -15.74
N ASP A 294 -7.61 9.10 -16.73
CA ASP A 294 -6.64 8.93 -17.80
C ASP A 294 -5.21 9.17 -17.28
N GLU A 295 -5.01 10.21 -16.49
CA GLU A 295 -3.76 10.50 -15.79
C GLU A 295 -3.42 9.41 -14.77
N ALA A 296 -4.44 8.86 -14.09
CA ALA A 296 -4.25 7.74 -13.19
C ALA A 296 -3.75 6.49 -13.93
N ARG A 297 -4.36 6.14 -15.07
CA ARG A 297 -3.93 5.01 -15.92
C ARG A 297 -2.51 5.19 -16.43
N GLN A 298 -2.16 6.38 -16.91
CA GLN A 298 -0.81 6.70 -17.38
C GLN A 298 0.21 6.53 -16.24
N SER A 299 -0.09 7.06 -15.06
CA SER A 299 0.79 6.98 -13.89
C SER A 299 1.00 5.55 -13.41
N TYR A 300 -0.07 4.76 -13.24
CA TYR A 300 0.06 3.35 -12.87
C TYR A 300 0.82 2.54 -13.94
N SER A 301 0.57 2.80 -15.23
CA SER A 301 1.29 2.13 -16.32
C SER A 301 2.80 2.42 -16.27
N ALA A 302 3.17 3.69 -16.03
CA ALA A 302 4.57 4.08 -15.86
C ALA A 302 5.21 3.39 -14.64
N SER A 303 4.51 3.35 -13.50
CA SER A 303 4.98 2.66 -12.29
C SER A 303 5.18 1.16 -12.51
N ALA A 304 4.18 0.48 -13.08
CA ALA A 304 4.21 -0.94 -13.37
C ALA A 304 5.36 -1.33 -14.32
N ARG A 305 5.70 -0.46 -15.27
CA ARG A 305 6.83 -0.64 -16.21
C ARG A 305 8.20 -0.46 -15.55
N ILE A 306 8.35 0.50 -14.63
CA ILE A 306 9.65 0.84 -14.05
C ILE A 306 10.04 -0.12 -12.93
N PHE A 307 9.09 -0.59 -12.11
CA PHE A 307 9.40 -1.48 -10.98
C PHE A 307 10.24 -2.71 -11.37
N PRO A 308 9.93 -3.48 -12.42
CA PRO A 308 10.70 -4.69 -12.79
C PRO A 308 12.15 -4.41 -13.24
N ILE A 309 12.43 -3.21 -13.77
CA ILE A 309 13.75 -2.85 -14.30
C ILE A 309 14.63 -2.12 -13.28
N ALA A 310 14.05 -1.61 -12.19
CA ALA A 310 14.81 -0.91 -11.16
C ALA A 310 15.77 -1.87 -10.43
N LYS A 311 16.96 -1.36 -10.08
CA LYS A 311 18.05 -2.13 -9.47
C LYS A 311 18.54 -1.50 -8.15
N PRO A 312 17.66 -1.35 -7.14
CA PRO A 312 18.12 -0.94 -5.83
C PRO A 312 19.03 -2.01 -5.20
N PRO A 313 19.98 -1.64 -4.33
CA PRO A 313 20.91 -2.57 -3.71
C PRO A 313 20.22 -3.59 -2.79
N TYR A 314 19.06 -3.24 -2.24
CA TYR A 314 18.21 -4.13 -1.45
C TYR A 314 16.74 -4.03 -1.86
N GLY A 315 15.95 -5.07 -1.53
CA GLY A 315 14.51 -5.09 -1.81
C GLY A 315 14.11 -5.37 -3.25
N ARG A 316 15.06 -5.71 -4.13
CA ARG A 316 14.79 -6.02 -5.55
C ARG A 316 13.74 -7.13 -5.73
N HIS A 317 13.74 -8.13 -4.85
CA HIS A 317 12.78 -9.24 -4.86
C HIS A 317 11.32 -8.78 -4.69
N GLU A 318 11.08 -7.65 -4.02
CA GLU A 318 9.73 -7.11 -3.82
C GLU A 318 9.20 -6.34 -5.03
N LEU A 319 10.06 -5.92 -5.97
CA LEU A 319 9.64 -5.01 -7.04
C LEU A 319 8.69 -5.68 -8.04
N LYS A 320 8.84 -6.99 -8.28
CA LYS A 320 7.87 -7.75 -9.08
C LYS A 320 6.50 -7.73 -8.40
N LYS A 321 6.44 -7.97 -7.09
CA LYS A 321 5.19 -7.93 -6.31
C LYS A 321 4.57 -6.54 -6.33
N ARG A 322 5.37 -5.47 -6.25
CA ARG A 322 4.90 -4.08 -6.36
C ARG A 322 4.31 -3.79 -7.75
N SER A 323 5.00 -4.16 -8.83
CA SER A 323 4.49 -4.01 -10.21
C SER A 323 3.13 -4.70 -10.38
N LEU A 324 2.99 -5.94 -9.90
CA LEU A 324 1.73 -6.69 -9.99
C LEU A 324 0.59 -6.06 -9.14
N LYS A 325 0.90 -5.45 -8.00
CA LYS A 325 -0.08 -4.67 -7.22
C LYS A 325 -0.55 -3.44 -7.99
N VAL A 326 0.36 -2.72 -8.63
CA VAL A 326 0.00 -1.56 -9.47
C VAL A 326 -0.83 -1.98 -10.68
N GLN A 327 -0.50 -3.11 -11.32
CA GLN A 327 -1.33 -3.67 -12.38
C GLN A 327 -2.74 -4.00 -11.90
N SER A 328 -2.88 -4.51 -10.67
CA SER A 328 -4.19 -4.77 -10.06
C SER A 328 -5.00 -3.48 -9.87
N LYS A 329 -4.36 -2.36 -9.48
CA LYS A 329 -5.01 -1.04 -9.44
C LYS A 329 -5.47 -0.58 -10.82
N LEU A 330 -4.64 -0.76 -11.85
CA LEU A 330 -4.98 -0.43 -13.24
C LEU A 330 -6.18 -1.24 -13.75
N GLU A 331 -6.25 -2.53 -13.43
CA GLU A 331 -7.39 -3.39 -13.73
C GLU A 331 -8.67 -2.90 -13.06
N LEU A 332 -8.59 -2.51 -11.78
CA LEU A 332 -9.74 -2.00 -11.04
C LEU A 332 -10.22 -0.64 -11.56
N LEU A 333 -9.33 0.22 -12.08
CA LEU A 333 -9.72 1.46 -12.77
C LEU A 333 -10.51 1.23 -14.07
N ALA A 334 -10.32 0.08 -14.71
CA ALA A 334 -11.09 -0.30 -15.90
C ALA A 334 -12.48 -0.84 -15.55
N THR A 335 -12.76 -1.07 -14.26
CA THR A 335 -14.03 -1.65 -13.81
C THR A 335 -15.11 -0.59 -13.76
N ARG A 336 -15.85 -0.41 -14.86
CA ARG A 336 -17.19 0.19 -14.79
C ARG A 336 -18.14 -0.81 -14.14
N ALA A 337 -19.14 -0.33 -13.39
CA ALA A 337 -20.11 -1.18 -12.70
C ALA A 337 -20.65 -2.26 -13.63
N LEU A 338 -20.95 -3.44 -13.09
CA LEU A 338 -21.41 -4.66 -13.81
C LEU A 338 -22.79 -4.49 -14.48
N SER A 339 -23.23 -3.27 -14.76
CA SER A 339 -24.53 -2.98 -15.34
C SER A 339 -24.57 -3.48 -16.78
N ASN A 340 -25.37 -4.54 -16.99
CA ASN A 340 -25.87 -5.05 -18.27
C ASN A 340 -24.99 -6.07 -19.02
N ALA A 341 -23.88 -6.54 -18.44
CA ALA A 341 -23.17 -7.68 -19.00
C ALA A 341 -23.86 -8.99 -18.58
N SER A 342 -24.37 -9.76 -19.55
CA SER A 342 -24.85 -11.12 -19.30
C SER A 342 -23.64 -12.03 -19.07
N LEU A 343 -23.31 -12.29 -17.80
CA LEU A 343 -22.20 -13.16 -17.44
C LEU A 343 -22.53 -14.61 -17.82
N ARG A 344 -21.52 -15.35 -18.29
CA ARG A 344 -21.66 -16.78 -18.55
C ARG A 344 -21.70 -17.53 -17.23
N ASP A 345 -22.67 -18.43 -17.10
CA ASP A 345 -22.75 -19.34 -15.96
C ASP A 345 -21.53 -20.25 -15.91
N GLY A 346 -21.07 -20.55 -14.70
CA GLY A 346 -19.89 -21.37 -14.51
C GLY A 346 -19.21 -21.17 -13.16
N THR A 347 -18.07 -21.84 -13.00
CA THR A 347 -17.20 -21.69 -11.83
C THR A 347 -15.83 -21.24 -12.30
N TYR A 348 -15.42 -20.06 -11.85
CA TYR A 348 -14.21 -19.38 -12.27
C TYR A 348 -13.21 -19.33 -11.12
N ARG A 349 -11.99 -19.82 -11.37
CA ARG A 349 -10.92 -19.83 -10.37
C ARG A 349 -9.88 -18.77 -10.70
N GLU A 350 -9.56 -17.95 -9.71
CA GLU A 350 -8.63 -16.84 -9.84
C GLU A 350 -7.70 -16.70 -8.65
N SER A 351 -6.63 -15.93 -8.86
CA SER A 351 -5.73 -15.52 -7.78
C SER A 351 -5.33 -14.05 -7.91
N ALA A 352 -5.13 -13.42 -6.77
CA ALA A 352 -4.68 -12.04 -6.66
C ALA A 352 -3.70 -11.87 -5.50
N ILE A 353 -2.81 -10.88 -5.60
CA ILE A 353 -1.77 -10.66 -4.60
C ILE A 353 -2.37 -9.97 -3.37
N GLY A 354 -2.41 -10.67 -2.25
CA GLY A 354 -2.79 -10.14 -0.94
C GLY A 354 -1.61 -9.56 -0.14
N TYR A 355 -1.90 -9.28 1.12
CA TYR A 355 -0.93 -8.78 2.09
C TYR A 355 0.12 -9.84 2.42
N SER A 356 -0.30 -11.04 2.82
CA SER A 356 0.54 -12.16 3.31
C SER A 356 0.87 -13.21 2.25
N GLY A 357 0.39 -13.04 1.02
CA GLY A 357 0.57 -13.97 -0.08
C GLY A 357 -0.61 -13.89 -1.03
N ASP A 358 -0.74 -14.86 -1.92
CA ASP A 358 -1.85 -14.88 -2.86
C ASP A 358 -3.16 -15.23 -2.14
N VAL A 359 -4.23 -14.57 -2.57
CA VAL A 359 -5.62 -14.86 -2.24
C VAL A 359 -6.19 -15.63 -3.41
N HIS A 360 -6.68 -16.85 -3.18
CA HIS A 360 -7.30 -17.68 -4.20
C HIS A 360 -8.82 -17.59 -4.09
N LEU A 361 -9.48 -17.28 -5.20
CA LEU A 361 -10.93 -17.13 -5.27
C LEU A 361 -11.53 -18.20 -6.18
N THR A 362 -12.71 -18.69 -5.81
CA THR A 362 -13.60 -19.46 -6.66
C THR A 362 -14.93 -18.73 -6.73
N VAL A 363 -15.23 -18.15 -7.90
CA VAL A 363 -16.45 -17.38 -8.14
C VAL A 363 -17.43 -18.24 -8.93
N LYS A 364 -18.63 -18.43 -8.41
CA LYS A 364 -19.71 -19.14 -9.08
C LYS A 364 -20.68 -18.13 -9.69
N ILE A 365 -21.02 -18.32 -10.95
CA ILE A 365 -22.01 -17.53 -11.68
C ILE A 365 -23.16 -18.45 -12.06
N SER A 366 -24.39 -18.02 -11.77
CA SER A 366 -25.62 -18.74 -12.09
C SER A 366 -26.73 -17.76 -12.46
N GLY A 367 -27.45 -18.05 -13.54
CA GLY A 367 -28.45 -17.12 -14.10
C GLY A 367 -27.86 -15.76 -14.48
N GLY A 368 -26.60 -15.73 -14.92
CA GLY A 368 -25.88 -14.50 -15.25
C GLY A 368 -25.51 -13.62 -14.06
N ARG A 369 -25.61 -14.13 -12.82
CA ARG A 369 -25.35 -13.40 -11.57
C ARG A 369 -24.29 -14.09 -10.73
N ILE A 370 -23.56 -13.32 -9.93
CA ILE A 370 -22.60 -13.84 -8.95
C ILE A 370 -23.39 -14.55 -7.86
N ALA A 371 -23.28 -15.87 -7.80
CA ALA A 371 -24.01 -16.72 -6.87
C ALA A 371 -23.19 -17.04 -5.60
N ASP A 372 -21.87 -17.19 -5.74
CA ASP A 372 -20.99 -17.51 -4.62
C ASP A 372 -19.56 -17.03 -4.88
N ILE A 373 -18.83 -16.72 -3.80
CA ILE A 373 -17.41 -16.35 -3.83
C ILE A 373 -16.73 -17.05 -2.64
N ALA A 374 -16.04 -18.15 -2.92
CA ALA A 374 -15.24 -18.86 -1.93
C ALA A 374 -13.78 -18.40 -1.97
N ILE A 375 -13.20 -18.13 -0.79
CA ILE A 375 -11.83 -17.60 -0.66
C ILE A 375 -10.94 -18.55 0.14
N LYS A 376 -9.75 -18.86 -0.38
CA LYS A 376 -8.66 -19.53 0.33
C LYS A 376 -7.47 -18.58 0.44
N HIS A 377 -7.01 -18.31 1.66
CA HIS A 377 -5.98 -17.30 1.92
C HIS A 377 -5.08 -17.64 3.11
N LYS A 378 -3.96 -16.91 3.22
CA LYS A 378 -3.06 -16.88 4.40
C LYS A 378 -2.91 -15.47 4.99
N GLU A 379 -3.84 -14.56 4.64
CA GLU A 379 -3.83 -13.17 5.09
C GLU A 379 -3.78 -13.06 6.62
N LYS A 380 -2.88 -12.21 7.12
CA LYS A 380 -2.71 -11.91 8.55
C LYS A 380 -3.37 -10.60 8.97
N ILE A 381 -3.58 -9.68 8.03
CA ILE A 381 -4.21 -8.38 8.23
C ILE A 381 -5.42 -8.32 7.32
N GLU A 382 -6.52 -8.94 7.75
CA GLU A 382 -7.72 -9.04 6.92
C GLU A 382 -8.99 -8.52 7.60
N GLN A 383 -9.04 -8.41 8.94
CA GLN A 383 -10.18 -7.79 9.65
C GLN A 383 -11.56 -8.38 9.27
N ASN A 384 -11.65 -9.69 9.02
CA ASN A 384 -12.80 -10.38 8.43
C ASN A 384 -13.20 -9.96 6.99
N ALA A 385 -12.34 -9.25 6.25
CA ALA A 385 -12.58 -8.86 4.86
C ALA A 385 -12.84 -10.05 3.95
N THR A 386 -12.25 -11.22 4.22
CA THR A 386 -12.44 -12.42 3.39
C THR A 386 -13.82 -13.07 3.56
N LYS A 387 -14.63 -12.58 4.51
CA LYS A 387 -16.03 -12.97 4.68
C LYS A 387 -16.98 -11.82 4.32
N ILE A 388 -16.69 -10.63 4.84
CA ILE A 388 -17.58 -9.46 4.71
C ILE A 388 -17.63 -8.98 3.26
N LEU A 389 -16.49 -8.88 2.58
CA LEU A 389 -16.43 -8.28 1.25
C LEU A 389 -17.10 -9.16 0.17
N PRO A 390 -16.87 -10.49 0.13
CA PRO A 390 -17.63 -11.41 -0.73
C PRO A 390 -19.14 -11.25 -0.60
N GLN A 391 -19.65 -11.23 0.63
CA GLN A 391 -21.08 -11.07 0.89
C GLN A 391 -21.61 -9.76 0.30
N ARG A 392 -20.92 -8.65 0.55
CA ARG A 392 -21.29 -7.34 -0.01
C ARG A 392 -21.31 -7.37 -1.55
N ILE A 393 -20.32 -8.01 -2.18
CA ILE A 393 -20.24 -8.11 -3.64
C ILE A 393 -21.42 -8.92 -4.18
N ILE A 394 -21.76 -10.04 -3.55
CA ILE A 394 -22.90 -10.89 -3.94
C ILE A 394 -24.21 -10.13 -3.75
N ASP A 395 -24.43 -9.51 -2.59
CA ASP A 395 -25.68 -8.79 -2.31
C ASP A 395 -25.91 -7.62 -3.28
N LYS A 396 -24.84 -6.89 -3.61
CA LYS A 396 -24.91 -5.72 -4.49
C LYS A 396 -24.72 -6.05 -5.97
N GLN A 397 -24.28 -7.26 -6.29
CA GLN A 397 -23.82 -7.64 -7.64
C GLN A 397 -22.87 -6.58 -8.23
N SER A 398 -21.92 -6.13 -7.42
CA SER A 398 -21.03 -5.03 -7.78
C SER A 398 -19.70 -5.13 -7.07
N LEU A 399 -18.62 -4.72 -7.75
CA LEU A 399 -17.30 -4.56 -7.14
C LEU A 399 -17.16 -3.21 -6.41
N GLN A 400 -18.09 -2.28 -6.64
CA GLN A 400 -18.18 -0.98 -5.97
C GLN A 400 -18.92 -1.12 -4.64
N VAL A 401 -18.28 -1.82 -3.70
CA VAL A 401 -18.76 -2.01 -2.32
C VAL A 401 -17.74 -1.48 -1.33
N ASP A 402 -18.20 -1.06 -0.15
CA ASP A 402 -17.31 -0.53 0.88
C ASP A 402 -16.25 -1.56 1.30
N ALA A 403 -15.01 -1.08 1.43
CA ALA A 403 -13.92 -1.88 1.97
C ALA A 403 -14.12 -2.14 3.48
N VAL A 404 -13.34 -3.07 4.02
CA VAL A 404 -13.19 -3.23 5.47
C VAL A 404 -12.00 -2.38 5.93
N SER A 405 -12.24 -1.49 6.89
CA SER A 405 -11.22 -0.60 7.45
C SER A 405 -10.02 -1.39 7.97
N GLY A 406 -8.81 -0.97 7.61
CA GLY A 406 -7.56 -1.65 8.00
C GLY A 406 -7.21 -2.89 7.17
N ALA A 407 -8.02 -3.26 6.17
CA ALA A 407 -7.79 -4.44 5.33
C ALA A 407 -7.72 -4.10 3.83
N THR A 408 -7.23 -2.90 3.48
CA THR A 408 -7.23 -2.38 2.10
C THR A 408 -6.59 -3.35 1.10
N VAL A 409 -5.39 -3.86 1.38
CA VAL A 409 -4.68 -4.77 0.46
C VAL A 409 -5.46 -6.07 0.24
N THR A 410 -6.06 -6.62 1.30
CA THR A 410 -6.89 -7.83 1.17
C THR A 410 -8.16 -7.53 0.39
N CYS A 411 -8.82 -6.41 0.67
CA CYS A 411 -10.03 -5.99 -0.05
C CYS A 411 -9.76 -5.82 -1.55
N ASP A 412 -8.65 -5.16 -1.91
CA ASP A 412 -8.28 -4.96 -3.29
C ASP A 412 -7.93 -6.28 -3.98
N ALA A 413 -7.21 -7.20 -3.29
CA ALA A 413 -6.95 -8.53 -3.82
C ALA A 413 -8.25 -9.30 -4.12
N ILE A 414 -9.24 -9.22 -3.22
CA ILE A 414 -10.56 -9.83 -3.45
C ILE A 414 -11.25 -9.21 -4.66
N ARG A 415 -11.34 -7.88 -4.73
CA ARG A 415 -11.96 -7.17 -5.86
C ARG A 415 -11.28 -7.52 -7.18
N THR A 416 -9.95 -7.52 -7.24
CA THR A 416 -9.19 -7.88 -8.43
C THR A 416 -9.43 -9.33 -8.83
N GLY A 417 -9.44 -10.25 -7.86
CA GLY A 417 -9.70 -11.66 -8.12
C GLY A 417 -11.11 -11.90 -8.68
N VAL A 418 -12.12 -11.24 -8.11
CA VAL A 418 -13.49 -11.31 -8.63
C VAL A 418 -13.56 -10.67 -10.01
N TYR A 419 -12.99 -9.47 -10.21
CA TYR A 419 -12.95 -8.80 -11.52
C TYR A 419 -12.39 -9.70 -12.62
N ARG A 420 -11.26 -10.36 -12.38
CA ARG A 420 -10.65 -11.31 -13.34
C ARG A 420 -11.57 -12.49 -13.64
N ALA A 421 -12.24 -13.03 -12.63
CA ALA A 421 -13.21 -14.11 -12.81
C ALA A 421 -14.39 -13.65 -13.69
N LEU A 422 -14.88 -12.42 -13.47
CA LEU A 422 -15.95 -11.84 -14.28
C LEU A 422 -15.51 -11.58 -15.73
N LYS A 423 -14.27 -11.12 -15.95
CA LYS A 423 -13.70 -11.03 -17.32
C LYS A 423 -13.70 -12.38 -18.03
N LYS A 424 -13.31 -13.46 -17.34
CA LYS A 424 -13.39 -14.82 -17.90
C LYS A 424 -14.82 -15.27 -18.18
N ALA A 425 -15.79 -14.74 -17.43
CA ALA A 425 -17.21 -14.96 -17.65
C ALA A 425 -17.82 -14.07 -18.75
N GLY A 426 -17.04 -13.16 -19.35
CA GLY A 426 -17.48 -12.32 -20.47
C GLY A 426 -17.83 -10.88 -20.10
N LEU A 427 -17.32 -10.35 -18.99
CA LEU A 427 -17.38 -8.92 -18.64
C LEU A 427 -16.60 -8.04 -19.62
#